data_AF-A0A6A2EYC8-F1
#
_entry.id   AF-A0A6A2EYC8-F1
#
_cell.length_a   1.000
_cell.length_b   1.000
_cell.length_c   1.000
_cell.angle_alpha   90.00
_cell.angle_beta   90.00
_cell.angle_gamma   90.00
#
_symmetry.space_group_name_H-M   'P 1'
#
loop_
_entity.id
_entity.type
_entity.pdbx_description
1 polymer ?
#
loop_
_entity_poly.entity_id
_entity_poly.type
_entity_poly.pdbx_seq_one_letter_code
_entity_poly.pdbx_strand_id
1 'polypeptide(L)' 'MKSKIILTVFFLLSLSFSDCTKEDTPASDCQTDQSKRRGARCKDGTESNATGSGACSGHGGVDYWLCK' A
#
# COMPACT_ATOMS: atom_id res chain seq x y z
N MET A 1 48.47 -6.87 11.59
CA MET A 1 47.77 -5.67 11.06
C MET A 1 46.73 -6.04 9.98
N LYS A 2 45.90 -7.09 10.20
CA LYS A 2 45.05 -7.69 9.14
C LYS A 2 43.54 -7.66 9.47
N SER A 3 43.17 -7.12 10.63
CA SER A 3 41.85 -7.36 11.26
C SER A 3 40.99 -6.10 11.44
N LYS A 4 41.37 -4.96 10.83
CA LYS A 4 40.59 -3.70 10.90
C LYS A 4 39.80 -3.39 9.63
N ILE A 5 40.20 -3.98 8.50
CA ILE A 5 39.60 -3.70 7.18
C ILE A 5 38.26 -4.45 7.00
N ILE A 6 38.09 -5.62 7.63
CA ILE A 6 36.87 -6.44 7.47
C ILE A 6 35.67 -5.83 8.20
N LEU A 7 35.89 -5.14 9.32
CA LEU A 7 34.81 -4.55 10.13
C LEU A 7 34.23 -3.27 9.50
N THR A 8 35.05 -2.50 8.79
CA THR A 8 34.62 -1.26 8.12
C THR A 8 33.80 -1.51 6.85
N VAL A 9 34.04 -2.63 6.16
CA VAL A 9 33.29 -3.00 4.95
C VAL A 9 31.86 -3.45 5.28
N PHE A 10 31.65 -4.14 6.40
CA PHE A 10 30.32 -4.59 6.84
C PHE A 10 29.40 -3.42 7.25
N PHE A 11 29.98 -2.39 7.89
CA PHE A 11 29.23 -1.19 8.30
C PHE A 11 28.84 -0.31 7.11
N LEU A 12 29.71 -0.18 6.10
CA LEU A 12 29.42 0.60 4.89
C LEU A 12 28.47 -0.14 3.93
N LEU A 13 28.51 -1.47 3.89
CA LEU A 13 27.58 -2.27 3.09
C LEU A 13 26.15 -2.21 3.66
N SER A 14 25.99 -1.90 4.95
CA SER A 14 24.67 -1.78 5.61
C SER A 14 23.96 -0.45 5.30
N LEU A 15 24.70 0.59 4.91
CA LEU A 15 24.15 1.93 4.65
C LEU A 15 23.51 2.08 3.25
N SER A 16 23.60 1.07 2.38
CA SER A 16 23.10 1.14 0.99
C SER A 16 21.81 0.35 0.72
N PHE A 17 21.22 -0.36 1.69
CA PHE A 17 20.06 -1.23 1.44
C PHE A 17 18.72 -0.72 1.99
N SER A 18 18.69 0.43 2.66
CA SER A 18 17.55 0.73 3.53
C SER A 18 16.46 1.64 2.99
N ASP A 19 16.44 2.02 1.71
CA ASP A 19 15.15 2.44 1.13
C ASP A 19 15.11 2.35 -0.40
N CYS A 20 14.63 1.21 -0.88
CA CYS A 20 14.00 1.10 -2.18
C CYS A 20 12.57 0.62 -1.96
N THR A 21 11.78 1.35 -1.18
CA THR A 21 10.33 1.29 -1.35
C THR A 21 9.89 2.43 -2.26
N LYS A 22 9.79 2.04 -3.54
CA LYS A 22 8.82 2.55 -4.52
C LYS A 22 8.75 4.06 -4.67
N GLU A 23 9.32 4.52 -5.77
CA GLU A 23 8.74 5.54 -6.65
C GLU A 23 7.25 5.76 -6.35
N ASP A 24 6.93 6.93 -5.79
CA ASP A 24 5.57 7.44 -5.64
C ASP A 24 4.99 7.66 -7.05
N THR A 25 4.63 6.57 -7.72
CA THR A 25 3.81 6.65 -8.90
C THR A 25 2.41 7.03 -8.42
N PRO A 26 1.82 8.16 -8.84
CA PRO A 26 0.47 8.60 -8.44
C PRO A 26 -0.64 7.74 -9.08
N ALA A 27 -0.44 6.43 -9.18
CA ALA A 27 -1.43 5.47 -9.60
C ALA A 27 -2.25 5.01 -8.38
N SER A 28 -3.23 5.83 -8.00
CA SER A 28 -4.42 5.45 -7.21
C SER A 28 -4.19 4.92 -5.78
N ASP A 29 -3.61 5.75 -4.92
CA ASP A 29 -3.55 5.59 -3.46
C ASP A 29 -4.93 5.69 -2.77
N CYS A 30 -6.03 5.53 -3.50
CA CYS A 30 -7.38 5.55 -2.94
C CYS A 30 -7.83 4.19 -2.37
N GLN A 31 -7.11 3.12 -2.73
CA GLN A 31 -7.32 1.81 -2.13
C GLN A 31 -6.82 1.78 -0.68
N THR A 32 -5.88 2.65 -0.34
CA THR A 32 -5.22 2.78 0.97
C THR A 32 -5.77 3.97 1.75
N ASP A 33 -6.12 5.08 1.07
CA ASP A 33 -6.71 6.28 1.68
C ASP A 33 -8.24 6.33 1.55
N GLN A 34 -8.94 6.23 2.68
CA GLN A 34 -10.41 6.31 2.72
C GLN A 34 -10.96 7.67 2.29
N SER A 35 -10.21 8.77 2.47
CA SER A 35 -10.66 10.13 2.14
C SER A 35 -10.86 10.34 0.63
N LYS A 36 -10.15 9.55 -0.17
CA LYS A 36 -10.20 9.57 -1.64
C LYS A 36 -11.29 8.66 -2.21
N ARG A 37 -11.95 7.85 -1.38
CA ARG A 37 -13.03 6.96 -1.82
C ARG A 37 -14.35 7.74 -1.92
N ARG A 38 -15.12 7.44 -2.97
CA ARG A 38 -16.51 7.91 -3.16
C ARG A 38 -17.53 6.78 -3.06
N GLY A 39 -17.09 5.53 -3.09
CA GLY A 39 -17.94 4.34 -2.93
C GLY A 39 -17.14 3.06 -3.16
N ALA A 40 -17.84 1.96 -3.37
CA ALA A 40 -17.28 0.64 -3.60
C ALA A 40 -18.12 -0.13 -4.64
N ARG A 41 -17.45 -0.91 -5.48
CA ARG A 41 -18.07 -2.02 -6.19
C ARG A 41 -18.05 -3.25 -5.30
N CYS A 42 -19.19 -3.91 -5.15
CA CYS A 42 -19.30 -5.16 -4.39
C CYS A 42 -19.06 -6.37 -5.29
N LYS A 43 -18.67 -7.51 -4.69
CA LYS A 43 -18.36 -8.74 -5.44
C LYS A 43 -19.55 -9.36 -6.16
N ASP A 44 -20.76 -9.09 -5.70
CA ASP A 44 -22.00 -9.50 -6.38
C ASP A 44 -22.38 -8.61 -7.58
N GLY A 45 -21.57 -7.58 -7.87
CA GLY A 45 -21.83 -6.63 -8.94
C GLY A 45 -22.78 -5.49 -8.57
N THR A 46 -23.12 -5.32 -7.29
CA THR A 46 -23.80 -4.11 -6.83
C THR A 46 -22.80 -2.98 -6.55
N GLU A 47 -23.27 -1.73 -6.55
CA GLU A 47 -22.49 -0.58 -6.11
C GLU A 47 -23.01 -0.05 -4.79
N SER A 48 -22.08 0.32 -3.92
CA SER A 48 -22.36 0.93 -2.63
C SER A 48 -21.69 2.30 -2.55
N ASN A 49 -22.38 3.27 -1.96
CA ASN A 49 -21.81 4.57 -1.62
C ASN A 49 -21.01 4.54 -0.30
N ALA A 50 -20.92 3.37 0.36
CA ALA A 50 -20.11 3.21 1.55
C ALA A 50 -18.60 3.23 1.20
N THR A 51 -17.82 3.95 2.00
CA THR A 51 -16.36 4.13 1.80
C THR A 51 -15.52 3.51 2.91
N GLY A 52 -16.15 3.09 4.00
CA GLY A 52 -15.52 2.60 5.22
C GLY A 52 -15.73 1.11 5.47
N SER A 53 -15.33 0.69 6.67
CA SER A 53 -15.45 -0.69 7.14
C SER A 53 -16.91 -1.17 7.11
N GLY A 54 -17.15 -2.38 6.58
CA GLY A 54 -18.49 -2.95 6.44
C GLY A 54 -19.19 -2.62 5.12
N ALA A 55 -18.55 -1.84 4.24
CA ALA A 55 -19.00 -1.72 2.86
C ALA A 55 -19.15 -3.12 2.23
N CYS A 56 -20.27 -3.34 1.53
CA CYS A 56 -20.60 -4.60 0.88
C CYS A 56 -20.66 -5.82 1.83
N SER A 57 -20.87 -5.64 3.14
CA SER A 57 -20.94 -6.75 4.11
C SER A 57 -22.01 -7.80 3.79
N GLY A 58 -23.17 -7.40 3.27
CA GLY A 58 -24.21 -8.30 2.76
C GLY A 58 -24.01 -8.78 1.32
N HIS A 59 -22.99 -8.25 0.62
CA HIS A 59 -22.77 -8.39 -0.83
C HIS A 59 -21.45 -9.11 -1.14
N GLY A 60 -20.93 -9.90 -0.20
CA GLY A 60 -19.68 -10.66 -0.36
C GLY A 60 -18.39 -9.85 -0.17
N GLY A 61 -18.50 -8.62 0.33
CA GLY A 61 -17.39 -7.70 0.53
C GLY A 61 -17.09 -6.85 -0.70
N VAL A 62 -16.12 -5.95 -0.52
CA VAL A 62 -15.69 -5.01 -1.57
C VAL A 62 -14.85 -5.76 -2.60
N ASP A 63 -15.15 -5.51 -3.87
CA ASP A 63 -14.32 -5.91 -5.01
C ASP A 63 -13.22 -4.87 -5.26
N TYR A 64 -13.62 -3.62 -5.53
CA TYR A 64 -12.71 -2.48 -5.62
C TYR A 64 -13.35 -1.19 -5.13
N TRP A 65 -12.53 -0.28 -4.57
CA TRP A 65 -13.00 1.04 -4.16
C TRP A 65 -13.15 1.97 -5.38
N LEU A 66 -14.27 2.69 -5.42
CA LEU A 66 -14.50 3.77 -6.37
C LEU A 66 -13.88 5.04 -5.79
N CYS A 67 -12.98 5.65 -6.53
CA CYS A 67 -12.15 6.76 -6.07
C CYS A 67 -12.53 8.06 -6.77
N LYS A 68 -12.32 9.21 -6.14
CA LYS A 68 -12.52 10.52 -6.76
C LYS A 68 -11.45 10.81 -7.80
#